data_AF-A0A8T0DJP8-F1
#
_entry.id   AF-A0A8T0DJP8-F1
#
_cell.length_a   1.000
_cell.length_b   1.000
_cell.length_c   1.000
_cell.angle_alpha   90.00
_cell.angle_beta   90.00
_cell.angle_gamma   90.00
#
_symmetry.space_group_name_H-M   'P 1'
#
loop_
_entity.id
_entity.type
_entity.pdbx_description
1 polymer ?
#
loop_
_entity_poly.entity_id
_entity_poly.type
_entity_poly.pdbx_seq_one_letter_code
_entity_poly.pdbx_strand_id
1 'polypeptide(L)'
;MLADKLGHVVLNENDIYSLCSSGVDATAKELALAIKARLKQPDCEKRGFILVGFPVNEQQAKAMRWEGIFPEYAIFLEAPLQTLIEREAGKRLDPLTGETYHLISNPPPSVCVENRLVSLPANTPEKIKSLLEAYNRETVLLQQIYASVMKTVNAAQPLSDMYASVLAHVTQPPRSLALRTPRIVLLGFAGCGKKTQAGLLANKYGLLTINCGDLIRKEIANSTLLGKAMKSYVARNMPGKIPFNH
;
A
#
# COMPACT_ATOMS: atom_id res chain seq x y z
N MET A 1 -1.32 31.27 -31.02
CA MET A 1 0.12 30.91 -31.09
C MET A 1 0.68 30.87 -29.68
N LEU A 2 1.37 29.77 -29.35
CA LEU A 2 2.17 29.50 -28.14
C LEU A 2 1.43 29.12 -26.85
N ALA A 3 0.80 27.93 -26.85
CA ALA A 3 1.30 26.78 -26.06
C ALA A 3 0.42 25.52 -26.22
N ASP A 4 0.20 25.08 -27.47
CA ASP A 4 -0.15 23.70 -27.84
C ASP A 4 1.02 22.72 -27.63
N LYS A 5 1.74 22.82 -26.52
CA LYS A 5 2.89 21.96 -26.22
C LYS A 5 2.94 21.66 -24.73
N LEU A 6 2.23 20.61 -24.34
CA LEU A 6 2.56 19.59 -23.35
C LEU A 6 1.29 18.78 -23.09
N GLY A 7 1.21 17.58 -23.68
CA GLY A 7 0.08 16.66 -23.60
C GLY A 7 -0.16 16.14 -22.18
N HIS A 8 -0.73 16.98 -21.32
CA HIS A 8 -1.35 16.57 -20.08
C HIS A 8 -2.85 16.44 -20.31
N VAL A 9 -3.29 15.19 -20.48
CA VAL A 9 -4.70 14.83 -20.36
C VAL A 9 -5.11 15.14 -18.92
N VAL A 10 -5.71 16.31 -18.72
CA VAL A 10 -6.52 16.60 -17.55
C VAL A 10 -7.82 15.82 -17.77
N LEU A 11 -7.94 14.67 -17.09
CA LEU A 11 -9.21 13.94 -17.07
C LEU A 11 -10.23 14.81 -16.31
N ASN A 12 -11.28 15.22 -17.00
CA ASN A 12 -12.33 16.07 -16.47
C ASN A 12 -13.26 15.23 -15.58
N GLU A 13 -13.92 15.81 -14.58
CA GLU A 13 -14.84 15.06 -13.69
C GLU A 13 -15.96 14.34 -14.47
N ASN A 14 -16.32 14.87 -15.64
CA ASN A 14 -17.27 14.24 -16.59
C ASN A 14 -16.72 12.97 -17.26
N ASP A 15 -15.39 12.82 -17.40
CA ASP A 15 -14.78 11.61 -17.98
C ASP A 15 -14.87 10.43 -17.00
N ILE A 16 -14.80 10.70 -15.69
CA ILE A 16 -14.97 9.71 -14.63
C ILE A 16 -16.42 9.16 -14.62
N TYR A 17 -17.41 10.00 -14.93
CA TYR A 17 -18.81 9.57 -15.07
C TYR A 17 -19.01 8.61 -16.26
N SER A 18 -18.28 8.80 -17.38
CA SER A 18 -18.37 7.93 -18.56
C SER A 18 -17.86 6.49 -18.34
N LEU A 19 -16.92 6.32 -17.42
CA LEU A 19 -16.33 5.02 -17.07
C LEU A 19 -17.29 4.13 -16.25
N CYS A 20 -18.23 4.75 -15.55
CA CYS A 20 -19.14 4.06 -14.63
C CYS A 20 -20.38 3.48 -15.32
N SER A 21 -20.83 4.09 -16.41
CA SER A 21 -21.97 3.62 -17.20
C SER A 21 -21.61 2.47 -18.15
N SER A 22 -20.32 2.18 -18.34
CA SER A 22 -19.81 1.21 -19.30
C SER A 22 -19.27 -0.10 -18.68
N GLY A 23 -19.30 -0.24 -17.34
CA GLY A 23 -18.83 -1.46 -16.66
C GLY A 23 -17.32 -1.70 -16.76
N VAL A 24 -16.55 -0.63 -16.98
CA VAL A 24 -15.10 -0.71 -17.21
C VAL A 24 -14.36 -0.89 -15.89
N ASP A 25 -13.36 -1.77 -15.89
CA ASP A 25 -12.51 -2.01 -14.74
C ASP A 25 -11.57 -0.85 -14.44
N ALA A 26 -11.38 -0.54 -13.15
CA ALA A 26 -10.45 0.51 -12.77
C ALA A 26 -9.02 0.24 -13.26
N THR A 27 -8.43 1.23 -13.92
CA THR A 27 -7.03 1.17 -14.38
C THR A 27 -6.04 1.56 -13.28
N ALA A 28 -4.76 1.20 -13.45
CA ALA A 28 -3.69 1.64 -12.54
C ALA A 28 -3.62 3.18 -12.41
N LYS A 29 -4.03 3.90 -13.46
CA LYS A 29 -4.10 5.37 -13.50
C LYS A 29 -5.16 5.93 -12.56
N GLU A 30 -6.37 5.36 -12.57
CA GLU A 30 -7.47 5.80 -11.70
C GLU A 30 -7.14 5.60 -10.22
N LEU A 31 -6.49 4.48 -9.88
CA LEU A 31 -6.02 4.24 -8.51
C LEU A 31 -4.94 5.25 -8.10
N ALA A 32 -4.00 5.57 -8.98
CA ALA A 32 -3.01 6.61 -8.72
C ALA A 32 -3.64 7.99 -8.53
N LEU A 33 -4.68 8.32 -9.31
CA LEU A 33 -5.44 9.57 -9.18
C LEU A 33 -6.16 9.66 -7.83
N ALA A 34 -6.78 8.57 -7.37
CA ALA A 34 -7.42 8.50 -6.05
C ALA A 34 -6.41 8.73 -4.92
N ILE A 35 -5.24 8.10 -5.02
CA ILE A 35 -4.14 8.29 -4.08
C ILE A 35 -3.68 9.75 -4.09
N LYS A 36 -3.47 10.34 -5.29
CA LYS A 36 -3.11 11.76 -5.43
C LYS A 36 -4.12 12.69 -4.74
N ALA A 37 -5.42 12.44 -4.91
CA ALA A 37 -6.45 13.22 -4.25
C ALA A 37 -6.34 13.15 -2.71
N ARG A 38 -6.08 11.96 -2.16
CA ARG A 38 -5.83 11.80 -0.72
C ARG A 38 -4.55 12.49 -0.25
N LEU A 39 -3.49 12.45 -1.06
CA LEU A 39 -2.18 13.03 -0.76
C LEU A 39 -2.17 14.57 -0.77
N LYS A 40 -3.08 15.20 -1.52
CA LYS A 40 -3.24 16.66 -1.58
C LYS A 40 -4.03 17.25 -0.41
N GLN A 41 -4.56 16.42 0.49
CA GLN A 41 -5.26 16.93 1.66
C GLN A 41 -4.28 17.66 2.61
N PRO A 42 -4.73 18.72 3.30
CA PRO A 42 -3.84 19.60 4.07
C PRO A 42 -3.15 18.89 5.23
N ASP A 43 -3.69 17.76 5.69
CA ASP A 43 -3.07 16.91 6.72
C ASP A 43 -1.82 16.21 6.17
N CYS A 44 -1.88 15.66 4.95
CA CYS A 44 -0.76 15.04 4.25
C CYS A 44 0.31 16.05 3.85
N GLU A 45 -0.08 17.24 3.40
CA GLU A 45 0.87 18.29 3.02
C GLU A 45 1.66 18.86 4.21
N LYS A 46 1.07 18.84 5.42
CA LYS A 46 1.72 19.33 6.65
C LYS A 46 2.53 18.27 7.38
N ARG A 47 2.06 17.03 7.38
CA ARG A 47 2.65 15.95 8.19
C ARG A 47 3.51 14.98 7.39
N GLY A 48 3.33 14.90 6.08
CA GLY A 48 3.92 13.84 5.26
C GLY A 48 3.15 12.53 5.36
N PHE A 49 3.59 11.54 4.62
CA PHE A 49 2.84 10.29 4.47
C PHE A 49 3.73 9.05 4.27
N ILE A 50 3.16 7.91 4.64
CA ILE A 50 3.68 6.58 4.37
C ILE A 50 2.62 5.84 3.54
N LEU A 51 2.92 5.58 2.27
CA LEU A 51 2.05 4.80 1.40
C LEU A 51 2.33 3.30 1.59
N VAL A 52 1.28 2.53 1.85
CA VAL A 52 1.37 1.08 2.09
C VAL A 52 0.51 0.33 1.08
N GLY A 53 1.13 -0.64 0.40
CA GLY A 53 0.42 -1.56 -0.49
C GLY A 53 0.22 -1.06 -1.92
N PHE A 54 0.87 0.04 -2.31
CA PHE A 54 0.92 0.55 -3.68
C PHE A 54 2.25 1.29 -3.89
N PRO A 55 2.92 1.15 -5.05
CA PRO A 55 2.56 0.29 -6.19
C PRO A 55 3.00 -1.17 -5.97
N VAL A 56 2.32 -2.13 -6.60
CA VAL A 56 2.65 -3.57 -6.56
C VAL A 56 3.15 -4.13 -7.89
N ASN A 57 3.04 -3.37 -8.98
CA ASN A 57 3.58 -3.74 -10.30
C ASN A 57 4.14 -2.50 -11.03
N GLU A 58 4.77 -2.73 -12.18
CA GLU A 58 5.35 -1.68 -13.01
C GLU A 58 4.31 -0.63 -13.46
N GLN A 59 3.13 -1.10 -13.90
CA GLN A 59 2.08 -0.22 -14.43
C GLN A 59 1.59 0.80 -13.39
N GLN A 60 1.44 0.37 -12.14
CA GLN A 60 1.08 1.23 -11.02
C GLN A 60 2.21 2.21 -10.66
N ALA A 61 3.46 1.77 -10.69
CA ALA A 61 4.60 2.64 -10.43
C ALA A 61 4.72 3.75 -11.51
N LYS A 62 4.50 3.39 -12.78
CA LYS A 62 4.40 4.35 -13.88
C LYS A 62 3.21 5.31 -13.70
N ALA A 63 2.05 4.80 -13.29
CA ALA A 63 0.88 5.61 -12.96
C ALA A 63 1.16 6.65 -11.86
N MET A 64 1.86 6.29 -10.78
CA MET A 64 2.28 7.25 -9.75
C MET A 64 3.13 8.37 -10.32
N ARG A 65 4.12 8.03 -11.16
CA ARG A 65 5.00 9.02 -11.81
C ARG A 65 4.23 9.97 -12.71
N TRP A 66 3.32 9.45 -13.55
CA TRP A 66 2.47 10.28 -14.40
C TRP A 66 1.57 11.22 -13.59
N GLU A 67 1.09 10.76 -12.43
CA GLU A 67 0.27 11.56 -11.54
C GLU A 67 1.06 12.55 -10.68
N GLY A 68 2.41 12.54 -10.78
CA GLY A 68 3.29 13.45 -10.04
C GLY A 68 3.57 13.02 -8.60
N ILE A 69 3.33 11.75 -8.27
CA ILE A 69 3.61 11.20 -6.94
C ILE A 69 5.03 10.62 -6.96
N PHE A 70 5.96 11.33 -6.31
CA PHE A 70 7.36 10.94 -6.19
C PHE A 70 7.71 10.69 -4.71
N PRO A 71 7.81 9.42 -4.29
CA PRO A 71 8.36 9.05 -3.00
C PRO A 71 9.81 9.50 -2.86
N GLU A 72 10.17 9.97 -1.68
CA GLU A 72 11.57 10.27 -1.32
C GLU A 72 12.31 9.02 -0.86
N TYR A 73 11.57 8.07 -0.26
CA TYR A 73 12.10 6.80 0.22
C TYR A 73 11.20 5.65 -0.24
N ALA A 74 11.80 4.61 -0.80
CA ALA A 74 11.12 3.36 -1.16
C ALA A 74 11.74 2.19 -0.37
N ILE A 75 11.04 1.68 0.62
CA ILE A 75 11.57 0.62 1.48
C ILE A 75 10.98 -0.72 1.04
N PHE A 76 11.84 -1.65 0.63
CA PHE A 76 11.47 -3.00 0.27
C PHE A 76 11.72 -3.94 1.45
N LEU A 77 10.65 -4.50 1.99
CA LEU A 77 10.69 -5.48 3.07
C LEU A 77 10.67 -6.89 2.49
N GLU A 78 11.79 -7.60 2.64
CA GLU A 78 12.00 -8.95 2.11
C GLU A 78 12.09 -9.98 3.23
N ALA A 79 11.40 -11.11 3.09
CA ALA A 79 11.49 -12.21 4.04
C ALA A 79 11.52 -13.56 3.30
N PRO A 80 12.18 -14.58 3.86
CA PRO A 80 12.15 -15.94 3.34
C PRO A 80 10.73 -16.51 3.31
N LEU A 81 10.47 -17.42 2.35
CA LEU A 81 9.18 -18.09 2.18
C LEU A 81 8.66 -18.70 3.49
N GLN A 82 9.53 -19.39 4.23
CA GLN A 82 9.15 -20.06 5.48
C GLN A 82 8.61 -19.07 6.52
N THR A 83 9.29 -17.95 6.71
CA THR A 83 8.86 -16.86 7.60
C THR A 83 7.52 -16.28 7.16
N LEU A 84 7.30 -16.17 5.84
CA LEU A 84 6.04 -15.65 5.29
C LEU A 84 4.88 -16.64 5.52
N ILE A 85 5.10 -17.94 5.35
CA ILE A 85 4.11 -18.99 5.62
C ILE A 85 3.67 -18.95 7.09
N GLU A 86 4.63 -18.92 8.00
CA GLU A 86 4.38 -18.87 9.45
C GLU A 86 3.58 -17.62 9.83
N ARG A 87 3.95 -16.46 9.30
CA ARG A 87 3.26 -15.18 9.57
C ARG A 87 1.89 -15.10 8.94
N GLU A 88 1.66 -15.69 7.77
CA GLU A 88 0.32 -15.77 7.17
C GLU A 88 -0.60 -16.69 7.99
N ALA A 89 -0.09 -17.82 8.51
CA ALA A 89 -0.85 -18.72 9.39
C ALA A 89 -1.24 -18.07 10.73
N GLY A 90 -0.40 -17.17 11.24
CA GLY A 90 -0.65 -16.40 12.45
C GLY A 90 -1.71 -15.29 12.31
N LYS A 91 -2.23 -15.03 11.11
CA LYS A 91 -3.21 -13.96 10.89
C LYS A 91 -4.59 -14.32 11.41
N ARG A 92 -5.27 -13.29 11.89
CA ARG A 92 -6.66 -13.31 12.30
C ARG A 92 -7.41 -12.17 11.63
N LEU A 93 -8.69 -12.37 11.36
CA LEU A 93 -9.60 -11.37 10.81
C LEU A 93 -10.57 -10.95 11.91
N ASP A 94 -10.78 -9.65 12.04
CA ASP A 94 -11.92 -9.13 12.78
C ASP A 94 -13.13 -9.09 11.83
N PRO A 95 -14.20 -9.87 12.09
CA PRO A 95 -15.34 -9.96 11.19
C PRO A 95 -16.17 -8.67 11.15
N LEU A 96 -16.06 -7.79 12.15
CA LEU A 96 -16.82 -6.54 12.19
C LEU A 96 -16.16 -5.43 11.37
N THR A 97 -14.84 -5.34 11.43
CA THR A 97 -14.09 -4.26 10.75
C THR A 97 -13.47 -4.72 9.44
N GLY A 98 -13.31 -6.04 9.23
CA GLY A 98 -12.54 -6.60 8.12
C GLY A 98 -11.02 -6.41 8.27
N GLU A 99 -10.55 -5.90 9.42
CA GLU A 99 -9.12 -5.72 9.68
C GLU A 99 -8.42 -7.02 10.05
N THR A 100 -7.13 -7.08 9.75
CA THR A 100 -6.30 -8.26 10.00
C THR A 100 -5.26 -7.98 11.07
N TYR A 101 -5.21 -8.89 12.05
CA TYR A 101 -4.33 -8.82 13.21
C TYR A 101 -3.40 -10.04 13.25
N HIS A 102 -2.31 -9.90 13.97
CA HIS A 102 -1.38 -10.99 14.25
C HIS A 102 -1.00 -10.91 15.72
N LEU A 103 -1.27 -11.96 16.48
CA LEU A 103 -1.16 -11.94 17.96
C LEU A 103 0.19 -11.41 18.47
N ILE A 104 1.28 -11.73 17.77
CA ILE A 104 2.63 -11.26 18.12
C ILE A 104 2.99 -9.89 17.50
N SER A 105 2.87 -9.73 16.17
CA SER A 105 3.45 -8.59 15.44
C SER A 105 2.50 -7.40 15.23
N ASN A 106 1.19 -7.61 15.38
CA ASN A 106 0.16 -6.58 15.31
C ASN A 106 -1.02 -7.03 16.19
N PRO A 107 -0.85 -7.04 17.52
CA PRO A 107 -1.87 -7.52 18.43
C PRO A 107 -3.15 -6.67 18.32
N PRO A 108 -4.32 -7.26 18.59
CA PRO A 108 -5.57 -6.51 18.61
C PRO A 108 -5.52 -5.40 19.69
N PRO A 109 -6.17 -4.25 19.46
CA PRO A 109 -6.08 -3.10 20.34
C PRO A 109 -6.83 -3.28 21.67
N SER A 110 -7.68 -4.31 21.78
CA SER A 110 -8.41 -4.63 23.02
C SER A 110 -8.80 -6.10 23.06
N VAL A 111 -9.04 -6.59 24.28
CA VAL A 111 -9.56 -7.95 24.54
C VAL A 111 -10.89 -8.20 23.82
N CYS A 112 -11.74 -7.18 23.70
CA CYS A 112 -13.00 -7.27 22.95
C CYS A 112 -12.77 -7.58 21.47
N VAL A 113 -11.75 -6.97 20.85
CA VAL A 113 -11.38 -7.26 19.46
C VAL A 113 -10.74 -8.65 19.38
N GLU A 114 -9.88 -9.01 20.33
CA GLU A 114 -9.22 -10.31 20.40
C GLU A 114 -10.22 -11.48 20.45
N ASN A 115 -11.23 -11.40 21.31
CA ASN A 115 -12.21 -12.47 21.50
C ASN A 115 -13.10 -12.73 20.27
N ARG A 116 -13.25 -11.76 19.37
CA ARG A 116 -14.05 -11.90 18.14
C ARG A 116 -13.22 -12.23 16.91
N LEU A 117 -11.89 -12.34 17.05
CA LEU A 117 -11.01 -12.67 15.94
C LEU A 117 -11.26 -14.08 15.42
N VAL A 118 -11.40 -14.21 14.10
CA VAL A 118 -11.50 -15.49 13.42
C VAL A 118 -10.22 -15.81 12.67
N SER A 119 -9.84 -17.09 12.64
CA SER A 119 -8.76 -17.55 11.78
C SER A 119 -9.18 -17.40 10.32
N LEU A 120 -8.32 -16.79 9.51
CA LEU A 120 -8.52 -16.77 8.07
C LEU A 120 -8.28 -18.18 7.50
N PRO A 121 -8.95 -18.57 6.40
CA PRO A 121 -8.54 -19.75 5.66
C PRO A 121 -7.08 -19.56 5.24
N ALA A 122 -6.18 -20.32 5.87
CA ALA A 122 -4.76 -20.22 5.59
C ALA A 122 -4.55 -20.54 4.12
N ASN A 123 -3.85 -19.66 3.39
CA ASN A 123 -3.37 -20.03 2.07
C ASN A 123 -2.43 -21.23 2.25
N THR A 124 -2.57 -22.23 1.38
CA THR A 124 -1.65 -23.36 1.41
C THR A 124 -0.22 -22.87 1.16
N PRO A 125 0.81 -23.52 1.76
CA PRO A 125 2.20 -23.17 1.51
C PRO A 125 2.55 -23.05 0.02
N GLU A 126 1.97 -23.92 -0.81
CA GLU A 126 2.16 -23.94 -2.26
C GLU A 126 1.57 -22.69 -2.93
N LYS A 127 0.41 -22.23 -2.46
CA LYS A 127 -0.21 -20.99 -2.94
C LYS A 127 0.58 -19.76 -2.51
N ILE A 128 1.14 -19.75 -1.29
CA ILE A 128 2.01 -18.66 -0.83
C ILE A 128 3.28 -18.63 -1.69
N LYS A 129 3.87 -19.80 -1.97
CA LYS A 129 5.04 -19.92 -2.84
C LYS A 129 4.78 -19.37 -4.24
N SER A 130 3.69 -19.78 -4.90
CA SER A 130 3.37 -19.31 -6.25
C SER A 130 3.10 -17.81 -6.31
N LEU A 131 2.42 -17.26 -5.29
CA LEU A 131 2.20 -15.82 -5.16
C LEU A 131 3.50 -15.05 -4.91
N LEU A 132 4.41 -15.60 -4.10
CA LEU A 132 5.71 -14.99 -3.83
C LEU A 132 6.59 -15.00 -5.08
N GLU A 133 6.58 -16.08 -5.87
CA GLU A 133 7.29 -16.14 -7.15
C GLU A 133 6.76 -15.12 -8.15
N ALA A 134 5.43 -14.97 -8.26
CA ALA A 134 4.82 -13.92 -9.08
C ALA A 134 5.20 -12.52 -8.60
N TYR A 135 5.17 -12.29 -7.28
CA TYR A 135 5.60 -11.03 -6.68
C TYR A 135 7.07 -10.72 -6.97
N ASN A 136 7.97 -11.71 -6.85
CA ASN A 136 9.39 -11.52 -7.10
C ASN A 136 9.66 -11.12 -8.56
N ARG A 137 8.93 -11.69 -9.53
CA ARG A 137 9.03 -11.30 -10.95
C ARG A 137 8.69 -9.83 -11.17
N GLU A 138 7.57 -9.38 -10.62
CA GLU A 138 7.12 -7.98 -10.72
C GLU A 138 8.10 -7.03 -10.01
N THR A 139 8.61 -7.46 -8.86
CA THR A 139 9.43 -6.62 -7.97
C THR A 139 10.75 -6.20 -8.61
N VAL A 140 11.32 -7.00 -9.52
CA VAL A 140 12.55 -6.64 -10.24
C VAL A 140 12.40 -5.30 -10.97
N LEU A 141 11.29 -5.11 -11.69
CA LEU A 141 11.04 -3.87 -12.44
C LEU A 141 10.72 -2.70 -11.49
N LEU A 142 10.00 -2.96 -10.40
CA LEU A 142 9.76 -1.94 -9.37
C LEU A 142 11.05 -1.45 -8.71
N GLN A 143 11.95 -2.36 -8.36
CA GLN A 143 13.25 -2.02 -7.78
C GLN A 143 14.07 -1.17 -8.75
N GLN A 144 14.04 -1.47 -10.05
CA GLN A 144 14.70 -0.64 -11.05
C GLN A 144 14.11 0.78 -11.12
N ILE A 145 12.77 0.92 -11.07
CA ILE A 145 12.10 2.23 -11.09
C ILE A 145 12.49 3.09 -9.88
N TYR A 146 12.61 2.46 -8.71
CA TYR A 146 12.92 3.13 -7.44
C TYR A 146 14.40 3.06 -7.04
N ALA A 147 15.29 2.60 -7.92
CA ALA A 147 16.69 2.30 -7.60
C ALA A 147 17.45 3.45 -6.91
N SER A 148 17.11 4.71 -7.24
CA SER A 148 17.75 5.90 -6.67
C SER A 148 17.32 6.24 -5.24
N VAL A 149 16.14 5.76 -4.82
CA VAL A 149 15.51 6.09 -3.51
C VAL A 149 15.21 4.84 -2.70
N MET A 150 15.62 3.66 -3.18
CA MET A 150 15.25 2.40 -2.56
C MET A 150 16.22 1.93 -1.48
N LYS A 151 15.67 1.25 -0.49
CA LYS A 151 16.42 0.45 0.48
C LYS A 151 15.72 -0.87 0.73
N THR A 152 16.45 -1.96 0.57
CA THR A 152 16.00 -3.28 0.98
C THR A 152 16.31 -3.51 2.45
N VAL A 153 15.34 -4.05 3.19
CA VAL A 153 15.43 -4.40 4.61
C VAL A 153 14.96 -5.84 4.79
N ASN A 154 15.76 -6.62 5.51
CA ASN A 154 15.42 -7.99 5.86
C ASN A 154 14.34 -7.99 6.95
N ALA A 155 13.15 -8.45 6.60
CA ALA A 155 11.99 -8.55 7.47
C ALA A 155 11.93 -9.86 8.27
N ALA A 156 12.91 -10.77 8.13
CA ALA A 156 13.04 -11.96 8.97
C ALA A 156 13.70 -11.70 10.33
N GLN A 157 14.09 -10.45 10.58
CA GLN A 157 14.72 -10.00 11.81
C GLN A 157 13.68 -9.64 12.90
N PRO A 158 14.10 -9.51 14.17
CA PRO A 158 13.28 -8.91 15.21
C PRO A 158 12.72 -7.54 14.81
N LEU A 159 11.54 -7.19 15.33
CA LEU A 159 10.83 -5.95 14.97
C LEU A 159 11.66 -4.69 15.27
N SER A 160 12.44 -4.72 16.35
CA SER A 160 13.36 -3.64 16.76
C SER A 160 14.43 -3.37 15.70
N ASP A 161 15.02 -4.42 15.14
CA ASP A 161 16.19 -4.34 14.26
C ASP A 161 15.76 -3.91 12.86
N MET A 162 14.62 -4.44 12.40
CA MET A 162 13.95 -3.97 11.19
C MET A 162 13.59 -2.49 11.32
N TYR A 163 13.00 -2.10 12.46
CA TYR A 163 12.65 -0.70 12.71
C TYR A 163 13.88 0.21 12.73
N ALA A 164 14.95 -0.19 13.39
CA ALA A 164 16.21 0.56 13.42
C ALA A 164 16.82 0.71 12.02
N SER A 165 16.78 -0.34 11.19
CA SER A 165 17.28 -0.32 9.81
C SER A 165 16.49 0.64 8.92
N VAL A 166 15.15 0.59 9.03
CA VAL A 166 14.25 1.51 8.31
C VAL A 166 14.46 2.94 8.77
N LEU A 167 14.51 3.14 10.08
CA LEU A 167 14.74 4.44 10.71
C LEU A 167 16.05 5.06 10.22
N ALA A 168 17.15 4.32 10.30
CA ALA A 168 18.47 4.79 9.91
C ALA A 168 18.52 5.27 8.45
N HIS A 169 17.71 4.68 7.56
CA HIS A 169 17.61 5.10 6.18
C HIS A 169 16.75 6.37 6.00
N VAL A 170 15.59 6.43 6.65
CA VAL A 170 14.68 7.58 6.57
C VAL A 170 15.26 8.82 7.25
N THR A 171 16.10 8.64 8.27
CA THR A 171 16.77 9.74 8.99
C THR A 171 18.10 10.18 8.37
N GLN A 172 18.49 9.63 7.22
CA GLN A 172 19.69 10.11 6.55
C GLN A 172 19.54 11.61 6.27
N PRO A 173 20.55 12.42 6.62
CA PRO A 173 20.45 13.87 6.56
C PRO A 173 19.98 14.28 5.16
N PRO A 174 18.92 15.09 5.04
CA PRO A 174 18.44 15.51 3.74
C PRO A 174 19.55 16.27 3.03
N ARG A 175 19.59 16.20 1.70
CA ARG A 175 20.50 17.03 0.87
C ARG A 175 20.24 18.54 1.04
N SER A 176 19.22 18.96 1.80
CA SER A 176 18.78 20.35 1.96
C SER A 176 18.17 20.59 3.35
N LEU A 177 18.41 21.79 3.90
CA LEU A 177 17.90 22.26 5.19
C LEU A 177 16.41 22.65 5.20
N ALA A 178 15.71 22.50 4.07
CA ALA A 178 14.29 22.84 4.00
C ALA A 178 13.45 21.88 4.87
N LEU A 179 12.52 22.44 5.66
CA LEU A 179 11.47 21.67 6.34
C LEU A 179 10.63 20.95 5.28
N ARG A 180 10.90 19.66 5.08
CA ARG A 180 10.12 18.81 4.16
C ARG A 180 9.35 17.77 4.95
N THR A 181 8.13 17.54 4.47
CA THR A 181 7.27 16.46 4.93
C THR A 181 7.70 15.15 4.28
N PRO A 182 8.13 14.12 5.06
CA PRO A 182 8.63 12.88 4.50
C PRO A 182 7.59 12.17 3.63
N ARG A 183 8.04 11.61 2.50
CA ARG A 183 7.19 10.84 1.57
C ARG A 183 7.75 9.45 1.38
N ILE A 184 7.18 8.49 2.08
CA ILE A 184 7.71 7.13 2.18
C ILE A 184 6.75 6.16 1.48
N VAL A 185 7.28 5.17 0.77
CA VAL A 185 6.51 4.02 0.31
C VAL A 185 7.09 2.75 0.93
N LEU A 186 6.23 1.90 1.50
CA LEU A 186 6.59 0.58 2.00
C LEU A 186 6.10 -0.51 1.06
N LEU A 187 7.06 -1.27 0.52
CA LEU A 187 6.87 -2.35 -0.45
C LEU A 187 7.32 -3.68 0.16
N GLY A 188 6.76 -4.78 -0.32
CA GLY A 188 7.06 -6.11 0.18
C GLY A 188 5.89 -7.07 0.02
N PHE A 189 6.15 -8.38 0.14
CA PHE A 189 5.12 -9.41 0.07
C PHE A 189 4.15 -9.35 1.28
N ALA A 190 2.97 -9.97 1.18
CA ALA A 190 2.05 -10.08 2.32
C ALA A 190 2.74 -10.79 3.52
N GLY A 191 2.58 -10.27 4.74
CA GLY A 191 3.21 -10.87 5.92
C GLY A 191 4.63 -10.36 6.26
N CYS A 192 5.26 -9.53 5.43
CA CYS A 192 6.58 -8.96 5.75
C CYS A 192 6.57 -7.79 6.76
N GLY A 193 5.41 -7.40 7.32
CA GLY A 193 5.35 -6.40 8.39
C GLY A 193 5.17 -4.93 7.94
N LYS A 194 4.81 -4.67 6.68
CA LYS A 194 4.59 -3.30 6.16
C LYS A 194 3.70 -2.42 7.05
N LYS A 195 2.52 -2.93 7.45
CA LYS A 195 1.57 -2.18 8.29
C LYS A 195 2.19 -1.84 9.66
N THR A 196 2.86 -2.80 10.28
CA THR A 196 3.54 -2.60 11.56
C THR A 196 4.62 -1.53 11.45
N GLN A 197 5.48 -1.60 10.43
CA GLN A 197 6.53 -0.59 10.21
C GLN A 197 5.96 0.80 9.90
N ALA A 198 4.87 0.87 9.12
CA ALA A 198 4.17 2.12 8.88
C ALA A 198 3.66 2.74 10.18
N GLY A 199 3.01 1.95 11.03
CA GLY A 199 2.51 2.40 12.34
C GLY A 199 3.63 2.91 13.25
N LEU A 200 4.74 2.18 13.36
CA LEU A 200 5.88 2.60 14.18
C LEU A 200 6.53 3.90 13.69
N LEU A 201 6.66 4.08 12.38
CA LEU A 201 7.17 5.32 11.78
C LEU A 201 6.19 6.48 11.95
N ALA A 202 4.91 6.23 11.69
CA ALA A 202 3.84 7.21 11.84
C ALA A 202 3.76 7.75 13.27
N ASN A 203 3.84 6.87 14.27
CA ASN A 203 3.80 7.27 15.68
C ASN A 203 5.04 8.09 16.08
N LYS A 204 6.24 7.72 15.60
CA LYS A 204 7.47 8.44 15.96
C LYS A 204 7.60 9.81 15.32
N TYR A 205 7.18 9.95 14.06
CA TYR A 205 7.39 11.17 13.27
C TYR A 205 6.10 11.97 13.03
N GLY A 206 4.97 11.52 13.57
CA GLY A 206 3.68 12.12 13.31
C GLY A 206 3.25 11.99 11.85
N LEU A 207 3.76 11.03 11.07
CA LEU A 207 3.37 10.83 9.67
C LEU A 207 1.97 10.24 9.56
N LEU A 208 1.33 10.44 8.40
CA LEU A 208 0.07 9.77 8.09
C LEU A 208 0.32 8.46 7.36
N THR A 209 -0.24 7.36 7.86
CA THR A 209 -0.23 6.09 7.13
C THR A 209 -1.40 6.07 6.15
N ILE A 210 -1.10 5.93 4.86
CA ILE A 210 -2.08 5.80 3.79
C ILE A 210 -1.99 4.38 3.26
N ASN A 211 -2.92 3.54 3.70
CA ASN A 211 -3.05 2.19 3.20
C ASN A 211 -4.01 2.17 2.01
N CYS A 212 -3.51 1.83 0.83
CA CYS A 212 -4.29 1.82 -0.39
C CYS A 212 -5.46 0.82 -0.33
N GLY A 213 -5.29 -0.30 0.38
CA GLY A 213 -6.38 -1.25 0.58
C GLY A 213 -7.56 -0.63 1.34
N ASP A 214 -7.28 0.24 2.33
CA ASP A 214 -8.31 0.89 3.14
C ASP A 214 -9.00 1.98 2.33
N LEU A 215 -8.23 2.73 1.55
CA LEU A 215 -8.76 3.73 0.62
C LEU A 215 -9.73 3.07 -0.37
N ILE A 216 -9.30 1.98 -1.03
CA ILE A 216 -10.14 1.24 -1.98
C ILE A 216 -11.40 0.70 -1.30
N ARG A 217 -11.28 0.10 -0.10
CA ARG A 217 -12.44 -0.39 0.67
C ARG A 217 -13.42 0.74 0.99
N LYS A 218 -12.93 1.90 1.39
CA LYS A 218 -13.76 3.06 1.70
C LYS A 218 -14.50 3.57 0.46
N GLU A 219 -13.82 3.64 -0.69
CA GLU A 219 -14.45 4.03 -1.96
C GLU A 219 -15.55 3.03 -2.36
N ILE A 220 -15.29 1.71 -2.22
CA ILE A 220 -16.28 0.65 -2.49
C ILE A 220 -17.47 0.76 -1.54
N ALA A 221 -17.24 0.90 -0.23
CA ALA A 221 -18.30 0.97 0.78
C ALA A 221 -19.19 2.21 0.59
N ASN A 222 -18.59 3.34 0.23
CA ASN A 222 -19.31 4.58 -0.07
C ASN A 222 -20.03 4.53 -1.44
N SER A 223 -19.92 3.41 -2.18
CA SER A 223 -20.50 3.24 -3.51
C SER A 223 -20.13 4.37 -4.48
N THR A 224 -18.93 4.94 -4.32
CA THR A 224 -18.45 6.00 -5.21
C THR A 224 -18.26 5.44 -6.61
N LEU A 225 -18.24 6.32 -7.60
CA LEU A 225 -17.98 5.97 -9.00
C LEU A 225 -16.67 5.17 -9.14
N LEU A 226 -15.62 5.66 -8.48
CA LEU A 226 -14.34 4.99 -8.39
C LEU A 226 -14.43 3.65 -7.65
N GLY A 227 -15.17 3.58 -6.55
CA GLY A 227 -15.39 2.34 -5.80
C GLY A 227 -16.04 1.24 -6.64
N LYS A 228 -17.02 1.60 -7.48
CA LYS A 228 -17.67 0.66 -8.42
C LYS A 228 -16.67 0.09 -9.42
N ALA A 229 -15.85 0.93 -10.05
CA ALA A 229 -14.81 0.50 -10.98
C ALA A 229 -13.69 -0.32 -10.28
N MET A 230 -13.35 0.03 -9.03
CA MET A 230 -12.34 -0.67 -8.25
C MET A 230 -12.80 -2.07 -7.80
N LYS A 231 -14.10 -2.31 -7.66
CA LYS A 231 -14.63 -3.61 -7.21
C LYS A 231 -14.16 -4.77 -8.09
N SER A 232 -14.19 -4.60 -9.41
CA SER A 232 -13.74 -5.61 -10.36
C SER A 232 -12.20 -5.70 -10.47
N TYR A 233 -11.50 -4.57 -10.30
CA TYR A 233 -10.04 -4.54 -10.20
C TYR A 233 -9.54 -5.36 -9.00
N VAL A 234 -10.16 -5.17 -7.84
CA VAL A 234 -9.82 -5.88 -6.59
C VAL A 234 -10.15 -7.37 -6.70
N ALA A 235 -11.30 -7.72 -7.25
CA ALA A 235 -11.70 -9.12 -7.44
C ALA A 235 -10.67 -9.91 -8.28
N ARG A 236 -10.05 -9.28 -9.28
CA ARG A 236 -9.04 -9.91 -10.16
C ARG A 236 -7.63 -9.90 -9.60
N ASN A 237 -7.22 -8.81 -8.93
CA ASN A 237 -5.81 -8.59 -8.54
C ASN A 237 -5.52 -8.80 -7.04
N MET A 238 -6.55 -8.96 -6.19
CA MET A 238 -6.40 -9.30 -4.76
C MET A 238 -7.36 -10.43 -4.33
N PRO A 239 -7.19 -11.66 -4.86
CA PRO A 239 -8.08 -12.76 -4.54
C PRO A 239 -7.97 -13.17 -3.06
N GLY A 240 -9.12 -13.31 -2.38
CA GLY A 240 -9.23 -13.90 -1.04
C GLY A 240 -9.19 -12.95 0.17
N LYS A 241 -9.34 -11.63 -0.04
CA LYS A 241 -9.28 -10.64 1.07
C LYS A 241 -10.59 -9.94 1.44
N ILE A 242 -11.72 -10.24 0.80
CA ILE A 242 -12.94 -9.48 1.05
C ILE A 242 -14.17 -10.41 1.04
N PRO A 243 -14.82 -10.66 2.20
CA PRO A 243 -16.25 -10.84 2.20
C PRO A 243 -16.87 -9.46 1.92
N PHE A 244 -17.49 -9.29 0.76
CA PHE A 244 -18.34 -8.13 0.50
C PHE A 244 -19.63 -8.37 1.28
N ASN A 245 -19.71 -7.92 2.53
CA ASN A 245 -21.01 -7.84 3.17
C ASN A 245 -21.74 -6.65 2.56
N HIS A 246 -22.88 -6.99 1.94
CA HIS A 246 -23.91 -6.08 1.48
C HIS A 246 -24.56 -5.34 2.66
#